data_AF-A0A553FN20-F1
#
_entry.id   AF-A0A553FN20-F1
#
_cell.length_a   1.000
_cell.length_b   1.000
_cell.length_c   1.000
_cell.angle_alpha   90.00
_cell.angle_beta   90.00
_cell.angle_gamma   90.00
#
_symmetry.space_group_name_H-M   'P 1'
#
loop_
_entity.id
_entity.type
_entity.pdbx_description
1 polymer ?
#
loop_
_entity_poly.entity_id
_entity_poly.type
_entity_poly.pdbx_seq_one_letter_code
_entity_poly.pdbx_strand_id
1 'polypeptide(L)' 'MEKIKSPIVITTLFLVFYTLSPYVGLPYPFVFASFLTVNVLTIWMVLSILKKGTPSKKTFEEKWYEDVR' A
#
# COMPACT_ATOMS: atom_id res chain seq x y z
N MET A 1 11.81 7.60 -5.87
CA MET A 1 10.47 7.22 -5.36
C MET A 1 9.32 7.40 -6.38
N GLU A 2 9.45 8.19 -7.44
CA GLU A 2 8.32 8.47 -8.36
C GLU A 2 7.68 7.20 -8.96
N LYS A 3 8.50 6.20 -9.33
CA LYS A 3 8.03 4.94 -9.93
C LYS A 3 7.24 4.03 -8.96
N ILE A 4 7.38 4.24 -7.66
CA ILE A 4 6.70 3.45 -6.60
C ILE A 4 5.60 4.26 -5.90
N LYS A 5 5.48 5.56 -6.20
CA LYS A 5 4.47 6.45 -5.61
C LYS A 5 3.06 5.99 -5.96
N SER A 6 2.78 5.67 -7.22
CA SER A 6 1.44 5.25 -7.64
C SER A 6 1.00 3.94 -6.97
N PRO A 7 1.82 2.87 -6.92
CA PRO A 7 1.49 1.68 -6.15
C PRO A 7 1.14 1.95 -4.69
N ILE A 8 1.92 2.80 -4.01
CA ILE A 8 1.67 3.15 -2.62
C ILE A 8 0.34 3.92 -2.49
N VAL A 9 0.18 5.01 -3.24
CA VAL A 9 -1.01 5.88 -3.13
C VAL A 9 -2.29 5.13 -3.47
N ILE A 10 -2.30 4.34 -4.55
CA ILE A 10 -3.49 3.59 -4.98
C ILE A 10 -3.86 2.55 -3.92
N THR A 11 -2.89 1.76 -3.44
CA THR A 11 -3.15 0.72 -2.44
C THR A 11 -3.62 1.34 -1.11
N THR A 12 -3.00 2.43 -0.66
CA THR A 12 -3.41 3.12 0.57
C THR A 12 -4.81 3.72 0.45
N LEU A 13 -5.14 4.44 -0.63
CA LEU A 13 -6.47 5.00 -0.83
C LEU A 13 -7.55 3.91 -0.91
N PHE A 14 -7.25 2.80 -1.59
CA PHE A 14 -8.18 1.69 -1.68
C PHE A 14 -8.37 0.98 -0.33
N LEU A 15 -7.30 0.87 0.47
CA LEU A 15 -7.39 0.36 1.84
C LEU A 15 -8.27 1.27 2.71
N VAL A 16 -8.13 2.60 2.61
CA VAL A 16 -9.01 3.56 3.29
C VAL A 16 -10.46 3.36 2.86
N PHE A 17 -10.72 3.23 1.55
CA PHE A 17 -12.07 2.93 1.05
C PHE A 17 -12.62 1.62 1.64
N TYR A 18 -11.84 0.54 1.60
CA TYR A 18 -12.23 -0.75 2.18
C TYR A 18 -12.55 -0.63 3.68
N THR A 19 -11.71 0.05 4.46
CA THR A 19 -11.95 0.23 5.91
C THR A 19 -13.19 1.06 6.21
N LEU A 20 -13.52 2.05 5.37
CA LEU A 20 -14.73 2.86 5.51
C LEU A 20 -15.99 2.13 5.01
N SER A 21 -15.84 1.16 4.10
CA SER A 21 -16.96 0.51 3.42
C SER A 21 -18.04 -0.08 4.35
N PRO A 22 -17.73 -0.69 5.51
CA PRO A 22 -18.76 -1.22 6.41
C PRO A 22 -19.53 -0.11 7.12
N TYR A 23 -18.90 1.04 7.38
CA TYR A 23 -19.50 2.16 8.11
C TYR A 23 -20.47 2.99 7.27
N VAL A 24 -20.35 2.92 5.95
CA VAL A 24 -21.25 3.58 5.01
C VAL A 24 -22.38 2.66 4.51
N GLY A 25 -22.49 1.45 5.07
CA GLY A 25 -23.57 0.51 4.77
C GLY A 25 -23.45 -0.19 3.42
N LEU A 26 -22.22 -0.37 2.88
CA LEU A 26 -22.04 -1.14 1.65
C LEU A 26 -22.46 -2.61 1.85
N PRO A 27 -23.15 -3.22 0.87
CA PRO A 27 -23.55 -4.62 0.97
C PRO A 27 -22.35 -5.56 1.10
N TYR A 28 -22.53 -6.67 1.82
CA TYR A 28 -21.47 -7.66 2.07
C TYR A 28 -20.66 -8.08 0.83
N PRO A 29 -21.27 -8.36 -0.35
CA PRO A 29 -20.51 -8.72 -1.54
C PRO A 29 -19.47 -7.66 -1.96
N PHE A 30 -19.78 -6.37 -1.80
CA PHE A 30 -18.86 -5.28 -2.10
C PHE A 30 -17.72 -5.18 -1.09
N VAL A 31 -18.03 -5.36 0.20
CA VAL A 31 -17.01 -5.37 1.26
C VAL A 31 -16.05 -6.55 1.08
N PHE A 32 -16.59 -7.73 0.78
CA PHE A 32 -15.80 -8.94 0.53
C PHE A 32 -14.94 -8.83 -0.73
N ALA A 33 -15.49 -8.30 -1.82
CA ALA A 33 -14.71 -8.03 -3.03
C ALA A 33 -13.58 -7.04 -2.75
N SER A 34 -13.85 -5.97 -2.01
CA SER A 34 -12.85 -4.97 -1.61
C SER A 34 -11.74 -5.58 -0.74
N PHE A 35 -12.07 -6.51 0.15
CA PHE A 35 -11.07 -7.25 0.93
C PHE A 35 -10.10 -8.04 0.03
N LEU A 36 -10.62 -8.77 -0.97
CA LEU A 36 -9.79 -9.51 -1.91
C LEU A 36 -8.93 -8.56 -2.75
N THR A 37 -9.52 -7.46 -3.23
CA THR A 37 -8.79 -6.44 -4.01
C THR A 37 -7.67 -5.79 -3.21
N VAL A 38 -7.89 -5.46 -1.93
CA VAL A 38 -6.83 -4.92 -1.04
C VAL A 38 -5.64 -5.85 -0.96
N ASN A 39 -5.87 -7.17 -0.83
CA ASN A 39 -4.78 -8.14 -0.74
C ASN A 39 -3.96 -8.20 -2.06
N VAL A 40 -4.65 -8.20 -3.21
CA VAL A 40 -3.99 -8.16 -4.53
C VAL A 40 -3.18 -6.87 -4.71
N LEU A 41 -3.77 -5.72 -4.37
CA LEU A 41 -3.09 -4.42 -4.44
C LEU A 41 -1.89 -4.33 -3.49
N THR A 42 -1.97 -4.96 -2.32
CA THR A 42 -0.86 -5.04 -1.35
C THR A 42 0.30 -5.84 -1.93
N ILE A 43 0.03 -7.02 -2.50
CA ILE A 43 1.06 -7.83 -3.17
C ILE A 43 1.68 -7.05 -4.33
N TRP A 44 0.85 -6.42 -5.17
CA TRP A 44 1.33 -5.61 -6.29
C TRP A 44 2.21 -4.43 -5.84
N MET A 45 1.84 -3.75 -4.75
CA MET A 45 2.61 -2.67 -4.16
C MET A 45 3.97 -3.16 -3.68
N VAL A 46 4.01 -4.24 -2.90
CA VAL A 46 5.27 -4.83 -2.40
C VAL A 46 6.17 -5.22 -3.56
N LEU A 47 5.65 -5.93 -4.56
CA LEU A 47 6.43 -6.31 -5.75
C LEU A 47 6.92 -5.10 -6.53
N SER A 48 6.13 -4.03 -6.62
CA SER A 48 6.54 -2.80 -7.29
C SER A 48 7.67 -2.09 -6.54
N ILE A 49 7.61 -2.07 -5.20
CA ILE A 49 8.68 -1.53 -4.35
C ILE A 49 9.96 -2.33 -4.52
N LEU A 50 9.88 -3.67 -4.45
CA LEU A 50 11.05 -4.55 -4.58
C LEU A 50 11.70 -4.46 -5.97
N LYS A 51 10.90 -4.35 -7.05
CA LYS A 51 11.43 -4.36 -8.43
C LYS A 51 11.84 -2.97 -8.94
N LYS A 52 11.18 -1.90 -8.49
CA LYS A 52 11.33 -0.55 -9.06
C LYS A 52 11.80 0.49 -8.04
N GLY A 53 11.85 0.13 -6.77
CA GLY A 53 12.36 0.97 -5.70
C GLY A 53 13.88 1.15 -5.80
N THR A 54 14.36 2.28 -5.27
CA THR A 54 15.79 2.50 -5.08
C THR A 54 16.14 1.97 -3.70
N PRO A 55 17.03 0.96 -3.56
CA PRO A 55 17.40 0.44 -2.26
C PRO A 55 18.14 1.51 -1.45
N SER A 56 17.89 1.52 -0.14
CA SER A 56 18.67 2.31 0.81
C SER A 56 20.14 1.89 0.74
N LYS A 57 21.04 2.88 0.77
CA LYS A 57 22.47 2.62 0.92
C LYS A 57 22.90 2.57 2.39
N LYS A 58 22.00 2.94 3.30
CA LYS A 58 22.24 3.01 4.74
C LYS A 58 21.85 1.70 5.41
N THR A 59 22.61 1.34 6.42
CA THR A 59 22.26 0.23 7.30
C THR A 59 21.19 0.66 8.31
N PHE A 60 20.52 -0.32 8.92
CA PHE A 60 19.51 -0.06 9.95
C PHE A 60 20.09 0.66 11.18
N GLU A 61 21.37 0.44 11.49
CA GLU A 61 22.08 1.11 12.59
C GLU A 61 22.35 2.60 12.31
N GLU A 62 22.54 2.96 11.03
CA GLU A 62 22.79 4.34 10.63
C GLU A 62 21.51 5.16 10.54
N LYS A 63 20.44 4.57 9.97
CA LYS A 63 19.11 5.17 9.91
C LYS A 63 18.05 4.09 9.91
N TRP A 64 17.15 4.16 10.89
CA TRP A 64 15.98 3.29 10.95
C TRP A 64 14.93 3.65 9.88
N TYR A 65 14.73 4.95 9.63
CA TYR A 65 13.91 5.44 8.52
C TYR A 65 14.67 6.50 7.71
N GLU A 66 14.55 6.44 6.38
CA GLU A 66 15.18 7.42 5.47
C GLU A 66 14.34 8.69 5.24
N ASP A 67 13.12 8.76 5.75
CA ASP A 67 12.20 9.90 5.63
C ASP A 67 12.33 10.92 6.77
N VAL A 68 12.87 10.51 7.93
CA VAL A 68 13.20 11.41 9.04
C VAL A 68 14.56 12.07 8.75
N ARG A 69 14.53 13.39 8.61
CA ARG A 69 15.68 14.20 8.22
C ARG A 69 16.81 14.10 9.23
#